data_AF-A0A7R9MCS6-F1
#
_entry.id   AF-A0A7R9MCS6-F1
#
_cell.length_a   1.000
_cell.length_b   1.000
_cell.length_c   1.000
_cell.angle_alpha   90.00
_cell.angle_beta   90.00
_cell.angle_gamma   90.00
#
_symmetry.space_group_name_H-M   'P 1'
#
loop_
_entity.id
_entity.type
_entity.pdbx_description
1 polymer ?
#
loop_
_entity_poly.entity_id
_entity_poly.type
_entity_poly.pdbx_seq_one_letter_code
_entity_poly.pdbx_strand_id
1 'polypeptide(L)'
;FCQCWKSDGTPVSQPSTQTRKCDCILHKNRVTNVGSPSNLGVVIGAYVPQCAPDGGYAKKQCHASTGHCWCVNDFGAQIGQKTRSTVTCR
;
A
#
# COMPACT_ATOMS: atom_id res chain seq x y z
N PHE A 1 -20.68 -6.61 -4.04
CA PHE A 1 -19.51 -5.70 -3.99
C PHE A 1 -18.94 -5.76 -2.59
N CYS A 2 -17.64 -5.52 -2.45
CA CYS A 2 -16.95 -5.49 -1.15
C CYS A 2 -16.32 -4.10 -0.95
N GLN A 3 -16.13 -3.69 0.29
CA GLN A 3 -15.53 -2.42 0.67
C GLN A 3 -14.67 -2.64 1.92
N CYS A 4 -13.58 -1.89 2.05
CA CYS A 4 -12.71 -1.96 3.22
C CYS A 4 -13.08 -0.92 4.26
N TRP A 5 -13.09 -1.35 5.52
CA TRP A 5 -13.48 -0.56 6.68
C TRP A 5 -12.44 -0.69 7.78
N LYS A 6 -12.24 0.38 8.55
CA LYS A 6 -11.51 0.33 9.82
C LYS A 6 -12.40 -0.28 10.91
N SER A 7 -11.79 -0.69 12.02
CA SER A 7 -12.50 -1.20 13.19
C SER A 7 -13.43 -0.16 13.85
N ASP A 8 -13.18 1.13 13.62
CA ASP A 8 -14.02 2.24 14.08
C ASP A 8 -15.28 2.46 13.19
N GLY A 9 -15.44 1.68 12.13
CA GLY A 9 -16.56 1.83 11.20
C GLY A 9 -16.35 2.91 10.14
N THR A 10 -15.15 3.46 9.96
CA THR A 10 -14.85 4.40 8.88
C THR A 10 -14.55 3.67 7.57
N PRO A 11 -15.19 4.02 6.44
CA PRO A 11 -14.87 3.45 5.13
C PRO A 11 -13.54 4.03 4.61
N VAL A 12 -12.67 3.16 4.07
CA VAL A 12 -11.34 3.57 3.56
C VAL A 12 -11.12 3.25 2.08
N SER A 13 -12.12 2.68 1.42
CA SER A 13 -12.15 2.46 -0.03
C SER A 13 -13.54 2.71 -0.57
N GLN A 14 -13.67 2.87 -1.88
CA GLN A 14 -14.97 2.76 -2.54
C GLN A 14 -15.41 1.28 -2.62
N PRO A 15 -16.71 1.00 -2.68
CA PRO A 15 -17.22 -0.34 -2.97
C PRO A 15 -16.76 -0.82 -4.36
N SER A 16 -16.28 -2.06 -4.46
CA SER A 16 -15.84 -2.66 -5.72
C SER A 16 -16.14 -4.15 -5.78
N THR A 17 -16.36 -4.70 -6.98
CA THR A 17 -16.48 -6.15 -7.21
C THR A 17 -15.13 -6.87 -7.19
N GLN A 18 -14.02 -6.13 -7.32
CA GLN A 18 -12.68 -6.69 -7.34
C GLN A 18 -12.09 -6.87 -5.94
N THR A 19 -12.55 -6.07 -4.96
CA THR A 19 -12.03 -6.11 -3.59
C THR A 19 -12.27 -7.47 -2.95
N ARG A 20 -11.17 -8.15 -2.59
CA ARG A 20 -11.14 -9.43 -1.87
C ARG A 20 -10.30 -9.37 -0.60
N LYS A 21 -9.37 -8.42 -0.52
CA LYS A 21 -8.44 -8.21 0.58
C LYS A 21 -8.47 -6.73 1.00
N CYS A 22 -8.11 -6.44 2.24
CA CYS A 22 -8.09 -5.07 2.77
C CYS A 22 -6.75 -4.68 3.40
N ASP A 23 -5.80 -5.61 3.53
CA ASP A 23 -4.56 -5.40 4.26
C ASP A 23 -3.73 -4.24 3.71
N CYS A 24 -3.51 -4.21 2.39
CA CYS A 24 -2.75 -3.13 1.77
C CYS A 24 -3.50 -1.80 1.83
N ILE A 25 -4.82 -1.80 1.60
CA ILE A 25 -5.65 -0.58 1.63
C ILE A 25 -5.62 0.04 3.04
N LEU A 26 -5.75 -0.78 4.08
CA LEU A 26 -5.69 -0.33 5.47
C LEU A 26 -4.29 0.19 5.83
N HIS A 27 -3.23 -0.52 5.42
CA HIS A 27 -1.87 -0.06 5.64
C HIS A 27 -1.60 1.28 4.93
N LYS A 28 -1.97 1.40 3.65
CA LYS A 28 -1.86 2.64 2.89
C LYS A 28 -2.56 3.80 3.61
N ASN A 29 -3.79 3.59 4.05
CA ASN A 29 -4.55 4.61 4.78
C ASN A 29 -3.92 4.98 6.12
N ARG A 30 -3.30 4.06 6.84
CA ARG A 30 -2.58 4.38 8.09
C ARG A 30 -1.40 5.32 7.85
N VAL A 31 -0.69 5.17 6.73
CA VAL A 31 0.47 6.00 6.39
C VAL A 31 0.05 7.36 5.82
N THR A 32 -1.02 7.42 5.02
CA THR A 32 -1.47 8.65 4.36
C THR A 32 -2.41 9.51 5.21
N ASN A 33 -3.09 8.95 6.22
CA ASN A 33 -3.95 9.74 7.12
C ASN A 33 -3.21 10.29 8.35
N VAL A 34 -1.88 10.25 8.37
CA VAL A 34 -1.10 10.95 9.40
C VAL A 34 -1.06 12.43 8.99
N GLY A 35 -1.88 13.24 9.64
CA GLY A 35 -2.07 14.65 9.35
C GLY A 35 -0.76 15.44 9.38
N SER A 36 -0.38 15.96 8.21
CA SER A 36 0.40 17.19 8.11
C SER A 36 -0.59 18.34 7.89
N PRO A 37 -0.49 19.48 8.61
CA PRO A 37 -1.43 20.61 8.48
C PRO A 37 -1.49 21.25 7.08
N SER A 38 -0.66 20.80 6.13
CA SER A 38 -0.40 21.46 4.85
C SER A 38 -1.12 20.84 3.64
N ASN A 39 -2.20 20.06 3.82
CA ASN A 39 -2.92 19.40 2.72
C ASN A 39 -2.06 18.48 1.82
N LEU A 40 -0.85 18.13 2.25
CA LEU A 40 0.07 17.22 1.57
C LEU A 40 0.21 15.94 2.41
N GLY A 41 -0.90 15.19 2.55
CA GLY A 41 -1.10 14.04 3.45
C GLY A 41 -0.23 12.81 3.16
N VAL A 42 1.08 13.00 3.09
CA VAL A 42 2.08 11.94 3.03
C VAL A 42 3.22 12.37 3.93
N VAL A 43 3.54 11.56 4.94
CA VAL A 43 4.78 11.74 5.71
C VAL A 43 5.93 11.71 4.71
N ILE A 44 6.59 12.86 4.49
CA ILE A 44 7.68 12.96 3.53
C ILE A 44 8.75 11.94 3.91
N GLY A 45 9.12 11.09 2.95
CA GLY A 45 10.08 10.02 3.20
C GLY A 45 9.47 8.68 3.62
N ALA A 46 8.20 8.63 4.05
CA ALA A 46 7.56 7.38 4.45
C ALA A 46 7.30 6.45 3.26
N TYR A 47 7.32 5.15 3.55
CA TYR A 47 6.95 4.13 2.59
C TYR A 47 5.43 4.00 2.54
N VAL A 48 4.86 4.27 1.38
CA VAL A 48 3.43 4.06 1.09
C VAL A 48 3.31 2.78 0.26
N PRO A 49 2.62 1.74 0.74
CA PRO A 49 2.49 0.50 -0.01
C PRO A 49 1.63 0.68 -1.27
N GLN A 50 2.06 0.04 -2.35
CA GLN A 50 1.27 -0.15 -3.55
C GLN A 50 0.32 -1.35 -3.38
N CYS A 51 -0.93 -1.18 -3.80
CA CYS A 51 -1.97 -2.20 -3.68
C CYS A 51 -2.39 -2.70 -5.05
N ALA A 52 -2.68 -4.00 -5.13
CA ALA A 52 -3.34 -4.61 -6.28
C ALA A 52 -4.84 -4.26 -6.30
N PRO A 53 -5.55 -4.42 -7.43
CA PRO A 53 -6.97 -4.09 -7.54
C PRO A 53 -7.87 -4.89 -6.58
N ASP A 54 -7.42 -6.05 -6.13
CA ASP A 54 -8.12 -6.87 -5.14
C ASP A 54 -7.97 -6.35 -3.71
N GLY A 55 -7.17 -5.31 -3.48
CA GLY A 55 -6.87 -4.71 -2.19
C GLY A 55 -5.74 -5.39 -1.41
N GLY A 56 -5.09 -6.41 -2.00
CA GLY A 56 -3.84 -6.99 -1.51
C GLY A 56 -2.63 -6.14 -1.85
N TYR A 57 -1.45 -6.57 -1.41
CA TYR A 57 -0.20 -5.93 -1.82
C TYR A 57 0.12 -6.25 -3.28
N ALA A 58 0.59 -5.26 -4.03
CA ALA A 58 1.16 -5.55 -5.34
C ALA A 58 2.46 -6.34 -5.15
N LYS A 59 2.73 -7.33 -6.02
CA LYS A 59 3.96 -8.15 -5.90
C LYS A 59 5.24 -7.32 -5.89
N LYS A 60 5.25 -6.19 -6.59
CA LYS A 60 6.36 -5.24 -6.65
C LYS A 60 6.01 -4.00 -5.84
N GLN A 61 6.81 -3.72 -4.82
CA GLN A 61 6.72 -2.51 -4.02
C GLN A 61 7.90 -1.59 -4.33
N CYS A 62 7.66 -0.28 -4.25
CA CYS A 62 8.68 0.73 -4.48
C CYS A 62 8.58 1.85 -3.45
N HIS A 63 9.71 2.25 -2.88
CA HIS A 63 9.81 3.36 -1.96
C HIS A 63 10.22 4.63 -2.71
N ALA A 64 9.25 5.49 -3.00
CA ALA A 64 9.46 6.65 -3.86
C ALA A 64 10.56 7.61 -3.36
N SER A 65 10.71 7.77 -2.04
CA SER A 65 11.70 8.70 -1.46
C SER A 65 13.14 8.19 -1.57
N THR A 66 13.37 6.87 -1.48
CA THR A 66 14.72 6.30 -1.59
C THR A 66 15.04 5.79 -3.00
N GLY A 67 13.99 5.55 -3.81
CA GLY A 67 14.08 4.96 -5.13
C GLY A 67 14.29 3.44 -5.12
N HIS A 68 14.20 2.76 -3.97
CA HIS A 68 14.36 1.30 -3.91
C HIS A 68 13.05 0.59 -4.21
N CYS A 69 13.11 -0.48 -4.99
CA CYS A 69 12.03 -1.42 -5.22
C CYS A 69 12.41 -2.83 -4.76
N TRP A 70 11.42 -3.62 -4.34
CA TRP A 70 11.57 -5.01 -3.91
C TRP A 70 10.31 -5.82 -4.23
N CYS A 71 10.42 -7.14 -4.11
CA CYS A 71 9.27 -8.02 -4.23
C CYS A 71 8.68 -8.30 -2.85
N VAL A 72 7.37 -8.53 -2.78
CA VAL A 72 6.68 -8.93 -1.55
C VAL A 72 5.86 -10.19 -1.77
N ASN A 73 5.61 -10.93 -0.69
CA ASN A 73 4.61 -11.98 -0.67
C ASN A 73 3.19 -11.41 -0.50
N ASP A 74 2.19 -12.28 -0.46
CA ASP A 74 0.77 -11.91 -0.31
C ASP A 74 0.44 -11.12 0.98
N PHE A 75 1.30 -11.22 2.00
CA PHE A 75 1.17 -10.51 3.28
C PHE A 75 1.91 -9.16 3.28
N GLY A 76 2.57 -8.81 2.17
CA GLY A 76 3.35 -7.57 2.05
C GLY A 76 4.77 -7.65 2.64
N ALA A 77 5.22 -8.84 3.06
CA ALA A 77 6.57 -9.03 3.57
C ALA A 77 7.57 -9.07 2.41
N GLN A 78 8.68 -8.35 2.56
CA GLN A 78 9.74 -8.32 1.55
C GLN A 78 10.31 -9.73 1.30
N ILE A 79 10.44 -10.07 0.03
CA ILE A 79 11.14 -11.24 -0.48
C ILE A 79 12.20 -10.80 -1.49
N GLY A 80 13.38 -11.41 -1.42
CA GLY A 80 14.51 -11.05 -2.29
C GLY A 80 15.16 -9.70 -1.95
N GLN A 81 16.04 -9.27 -2.85
CA GLN A 81 16.84 -8.06 -2.66
C GLN A 81 16.07 -6.80 -3.07
N LYS A 82 16.30 -5.72 -2.30
CA LYS A 82 15.89 -4.37 -2.69
C LYS A 82 16.93 -3.76 -3.62
N THR A 83 16.50 -3.08 -4.68
CA THR A 83 17.38 -2.46 -5.67
C THR A 83 16.83 -1.10 -6.12
N ARG A 84 17.69 -0.17 -6.54
CA ARG A 84 17.26 1.10 -7.18
C ARG A 84 17.01 0.94 -8.69
N SER A 85 17.33 -0.22 -9.24
CA SER A 85 17.08 -0.58 -10.64
C SER A 85 15.73 -1.29 -10.82
N THR A 86 15.39 -1.67 -12.04
CA THR A 86 14.18 -2.44 -12.34
C THR A 86 14.19 -3.81 -11.64
N VAL A 87 13.19 -4.08 -10.80
CA VAL A 87 12.93 -5.40 -10.21
C VAL A 87 11.74 -6.08 -10.89
N THR A 88 11.90 -7.36 -11.22
CA THR A 88 10.84 -8.20 -11.79
C THR A 88 10.40 -9.23 -10.75
N CYS A 89 9.16 -9.09 -10.29
CA CYS A 89 8.57 -10.00 -9.30
C CYS A 89 7.72 -11.03 -10.04
N ARG A 90 8.15 -12.29 -9.99
CA ARG A 90 7.43 -13.42 -10.58
C ARG A 90 6.46 -14.01 -9.57
#